data_AF-A0A228HUU3-F1
#
_entry.id   AF-A0A228HUU3-F1
#
_cell.length_a   1.000
_cell.length_b   1.000
_cell.length_c   1.000
_cell.angle_alpha   90.00
_cell.angle_beta   90.00
_cell.angle_gamma   90.00
#
_symmetry.space_group_name_H-M   'P 1'
#
loop_
_entity.id
_entity.type
_entity.pdbx_description
1 polymer ?
#
loop_
_entity_poly.entity_id
_entity_poly.type
_entity_poly.pdbx_seq_one_letter_code
_entity_poly.pdbx_strand_id
1 'polypeptide(L)'
;MAGSPIRSSMRGGRSRRAMADINVVPYIDVMLVLLVIFMVTAPLVAPSIINLPTVGNAAPQEQTPPVVVNIKADRTMSVKYKGDSGATQEDTMTKAELDSFISARQADHPDQPVVIAADKTVQYDAVMTVMSDLKARGVKRVGLLVKSQ
;
A
#
# COMPACT_ATOMS: atom_id res chain seq x y z
N MET A 1 -69.35 64.01 -50.61
CA MET A 1 -68.65 62.74 -50.34
C MET A 1 -67.18 63.09 -50.16
N ALA A 2 -66.46 62.73 -49.11
CA ALA A 2 -66.70 61.76 -48.06
C ALA A 2 -66.09 62.27 -46.74
N GLY A 3 -66.84 62.17 -45.65
CA GLY A 3 -66.32 62.34 -44.30
C GLY A 3 -65.57 61.08 -43.89
N SER A 4 -64.32 61.23 -43.48
CA SER A 4 -63.51 60.13 -42.92
C SER A 4 -63.88 59.96 -41.44
N PRO A 5 -64.31 58.77 -40.98
CA PRO A 5 -64.51 58.55 -39.56
C PRO A 5 -63.16 58.19 -38.92
N ILE A 6 -62.76 58.97 -37.91
CA ILE A 6 -61.68 58.63 -37.00
C ILE A 6 -62.17 57.45 -36.14
N ARG A 7 -61.64 56.25 -36.39
CA ARG A 7 -61.85 55.09 -35.53
C ARG A 7 -60.79 55.06 -34.44
N SER A 8 -61.13 55.50 -33.23
CA SER A 8 -60.32 55.20 -32.04
C SER A 8 -60.75 53.84 -31.48
N SER A 9 -60.02 52.77 -31.81
CA SER A 9 -60.20 51.47 -31.16
C SER A 9 -59.36 51.37 -29.89
N MET A 10 -60.03 50.88 -28.85
CA MET A 10 -59.60 50.66 -27.47
C MET A 10 -58.18 50.11 -27.28
N ARG A 11 -57.52 50.70 -26.28
CA ARG A 11 -56.24 50.28 -25.70
C ARG A 11 -56.47 49.02 -24.84
N GLY A 12 -56.27 47.85 -25.43
CA GLY A 12 -56.24 46.59 -24.68
C GLY A 12 -54.98 46.51 -23.82
N GLY A 13 -55.14 46.63 -22.49
CA GLY A 13 -54.07 46.41 -21.52
C GLY A 13 -53.63 44.94 -21.54
N ARG A 14 -52.53 44.65 -22.24
CA ARG A 14 -51.89 43.34 -22.23
C ARG A 14 -51.12 43.20 -20.92
N SER A 15 -51.72 42.53 -19.93
CA SER A 15 -51.02 42.07 -18.72
C SER A 15 -49.82 41.24 -19.15
N ARG A 16 -48.62 41.79 -18.99
CA ARG A 16 -47.36 41.05 -19.15
C ARG A 16 -47.27 40.11 -17.94
N ARG A 17 -47.61 38.84 -18.17
CA ARG A 17 -47.15 37.77 -17.26
C ARG A 17 -45.64 37.84 -17.21
N ALA A 18 -45.09 38.19 -16.05
CA ALA A 18 -43.67 38.07 -15.80
C ALA A 18 -43.34 36.58 -15.85
N MET A 19 -42.62 36.16 -16.89
CA MET A 19 -42.06 34.81 -16.94
C MET A 19 -40.89 34.79 -15.96
N ALA A 20 -41.08 34.13 -14.82
CA ALA A 20 -40.00 33.83 -13.90
C ALA A 20 -39.26 32.62 -14.45
N ASP A 21 -38.38 32.84 -15.43
CA ASP A 21 -37.42 31.81 -15.83
C ASP A 21 -36.45 31.59 -14.68
N ILE A 22 -36.51 30.40 -14.07
CA ILE A 22 -35.49 29.99 -13.10
C ILE A 22 -34.20 29.89 -13.89
N ASN A 23 -33.21 30.73 -13.58
CA ASN A 23 -31.90 30.59 -14.16
C ASN A 23 -31.30 29.26 -13.65
N VAL A 24 -31.23 28.26 -14.51
CA VAL A 24 -30.69 26.93 -14.19
C VAL A 24 -29.15 26.93 -14.26
N VAL A 25 -28.54 27.92 -14.94
CA VAL A 25 -27.09 28.02 -15.13
C VAL A 25 -26.31 28.08 -13.79
N PRO A 26 -26.71 28.87 -12.78
CA PRO A 26 -26.05 28.88 -11.48
C PRO A 26 -26.16 27.55 -10.73
N TYR A 27 -27.28 26.82 -10.88
CA TYR A 27 -27.46 25.52 -10.25
C TYR A 27 -26.53 24.48 -10.85
N ILE A 28 -26.40 24.48 -12.18
CA ILE A 28 -25.49 23.57 -12.88
C ILE A 28 -24.05 23.82 -12.43
N ASP A 29 -23.63 25.07 -12.31
CA ASP A 29 -22.28 25.44 -11.86
C ASP A 29 -21.97 24.89 -10.45
N VAL A 30 -22.89 25.07 -9.49
CA VAL A 30 -22.74 24.53 -8.14
C VAL A 30 -22.67 23.00 -8.13
N MET A 31 -23.51 22.32 -8.93
CA MET A 31 -23.48 20.86 -9.00
C MET A 31 -22.18 20.34 -9.66
N LEU A 32 -21.66 21.02 -10.68
CA LEU A 32 -20.41 20.65 -11.34
C LEU A 32 -19.20 20.85 -10.42
N VAL A 33 -19.17 21.93 -9.63
CA VAL A 33 -18.12 22.16 -8.62
C VAL A 33 -18.08 21.02 -7.60
N LEU A 34 -19.23 20.55 -7.11
CA LEU A 34 -19.30 19.42 -6.17
C LEU A 34 -18.79 18.11 -6.80
N LEU A 35 -19.09 17.86 -8.08
CA LEU A 35 -18.58 16.69 -8.80
C LEU A 35 -17.06 16.72 -8.96
N VAL A 36 -16.48 17.89 -9.28
CA VAL A 36 -15.03 18.07 -9.39
C VAL A 36 -14.36 17.86 -8.03
N ILE A 37 -14.94 18.39 -6.95
CA ILE A 37 -14.44 18.15 -5.59
C ILE A 37 -14.39 16.64 -5.31
N PHE A 38 -15.50 15.92 -5.50
CA PHE A 38 -15.51 14.47 -5.25
C PHE A 38 -14.52 13.69 -6.14
N MET A 39 -14.38 14.07 -7.41
CA MET A 39 -13.42 13.48 -8.35
C MET A 39 -11.97 13.67 -7.90
N VAL A 40 -11.65 14.81 -7.27
CA VAL A 40 -10.29 15.15 -6.82
C VAL A 40 -10.01 14.66 -5.39
N THR A 41 -11.02 14.59 -4.52
CA THR A 41 -10.87 14.20 -3.10
C THR A 41 -10.68 12.69 -2.87
N ALA A 42 -10.55 11.90 -3.93
CA ALA A 42 -10.05 10.53 -3.85
C ALA A 42 -8.55 10.47 -4.19
N PRO A 43 -7.62 11.24 -3.58
CA PRO A 43 -6.22 10.90 -3.68
C PRO A 43 -6.07 9.58 -2.95
N LEU A 44 -5.91 8.55 -3.78
CA LEU A 44 -5.66 7.16 -3.41
C LEU A 44 -4.71 7.13 -2.22
N VAL A 45 -5.14 6.52 -1.12
CA VAL A 45 -4.24 6.03 -0.09
C VAL A 45 -3.35 5.01 -0.80
N ALA A 46 -2.20 5.46 -1.29
CA ALA A 46 -1.17 4.56 -1.77
C ALA A 46 -0.76 3.73 -0.56
N PRO A 47 -0.83 2.39 -0.61
CA PRO A 47 -0.13 1.57 0.36
C PRO A 47 1.31 2.09 0.35
N SER A 48 1.76 2.63 1.49
CA SER A 48 3.14 3.06 1.64
C SER A 48 4.00 1.90 1.16
N ILE A 49 4.72 2.11 0.07
CA ILE A 49 5.66 1.14 -0.48
C ILE A 49 6.63 0.89 0.65
N ILE A 50 6.42 -0.20 1.40
CA ILE A 50 7.38 -0.66 2.39
C ILE A 50 8.52 -1.14 1.53
N ASN A 51 9.52 -0.26 1.35
CA ASN A 51 10.80 -0.63 0.78
C ASN A 51 11.40 -1.64 1.73
N LEU A 52 11.13 -2.93 1.49
CA LEU A 52 11.92 -3.98 2.09
C LEU A 52 13.34 -3.75 1.58
N PRO A 53 14.34 -3.51 2.45
CA PRO A 53 15.71 -3.47 2.01
C PRO A 53 16.04 -4.87 1.49
N THR A 54 15.98 -5.02 0.16
CA THR A 54 16.57 -6.17 -0.51
C THR A 54 18.06 -6.06 -0.23
N VAL A 55 18.60 -6.94 0.61
CA VAL A 55 20.04 -7.09 0.79
C VAL A 55 20.62 -7.77 -0.44
N GLY A 56 20.36 -7.17 -1.61
CA GLY A 56 20.77 -7.68 -2.90
C GLY A 56 22.26 -7.54 -3.14
N ASN A 57 23.02 -6.85 -2.26
CA ASN A 57 24.48 -6.69 -2.29
C ASN A 57 24.98 -5.96 -1.02
N ALA A 58 24.49 -6.30 0.18
CA ALA A 58 25.14 -5.79 1.39
C ALA A 58 26.44 -6.57 1.56
N ALA A 59 27.55 -5.95 1.16
CA ALA A 59 28.90 -6.43 1.47
C ALA A 59 28.94 -6.86 2.95
N PRO A 60 29.59 -7.99 3.29
CA PRO A 60 29.67 -8.48 4.66
C PRO A 60 30.55 -7.53 5.48
N GLN A 61 29.95 -6.43 5.94
CA GLN A 61 30.57 -5.46 6.82
C GLN A 61 30.21 -5.75 8.29
N GLU A 62 29.56 -6.88 8.54
CA GLU A 62 29.28 -7.36 9.89
C GLU A 62 30.18 -8.54 10.21
N GLN A 63 30.80 -8.46 11.39
CA GLN A 63 31.60 -9.54 11.96
C GLN A 63 30.75 -10.80 12.20
N THR A 64 29.43 -10.63 12.31
CA THR A 64 28.46 -11.71 12.50
C THR A 64 27.72 -12.02 11.19
N PRO A 65 27.82 -13.24 10.67
CA PRO A 65 27.14 -13.65 9.45
C PRO A 65 25.61 -13.66 9.63
N PRO A 66 24.83 -13.28 8.60
CA PRO A 66 23.38 -13.27 8.69
C PRO A 66 22.80 -14.68 8.86
N VAL A 67 21.68 -14.77 9.59
CA VAL A 67 20.84 -15.97 9.61
C VAL A 67 19.88 -15.91 8.43
N VAL A 68 19.89 -16.90 7.54
CA VAL A 68 19.00 -16.96 6.38
C VAL A 68 17.87 -17.94 6.63
N VAL A 69 16.63 -17.45 6.66
CA VAL A 69 15.42 -18.25 6.82
C VAL A 69 14.81 -18.49 5.44
N ASN A 70 14.93 -19.69 4.90
CA ASN A 70 14.27 -20.09 3.66
C ASN A 70 12.82 -20.48 3.94
N ILE A 71 11.89 -19.88 3.19
CA ILE A 71 10.48 -20.22 3.18
C ILE A 71 10.15 -20.77 1.79
N LYS A 72 9.73 -22.03 1.73
CA LYS A 72 9.27 -22.66 0.49
C LYS A 72 7.75 -22.55 0.35
N ALA A 73 7.26 -22.72 -0.89
CA ALA A 73 5.83 -22.66 -1.21
C ALA A 73 4.99 -23.75 -0.50
N ASP A 74 5.62 -24.87 -0.12
CA ASP A 74 5.01 -25.95 0.66
C ASP A 74 4.94 -25.65 2.17
N ARG A 75 5.25 -24.40 2.59
CA ARG A 75 5.37 -23.95 3.98
C ARG A 75 6.48 -24.62 4.79
N THR A 76 7.37 -25.37 4.15
CA THR A 76 8.58 -25.84 4.82
C THR A 76 9.54 -24.68 5.02
N MET A 77 10.16 -24.65 6.19
CA MET A 77 11.11 -23.63 6.59
C MET A 77 12.46 -24.30 6.85
N SER A 78 13.52 -23.78 6.24
CA SER A 78 14.89 -24.17 6.57
C SER A 78 15.69 -22.95 6.99
N VAL A 79 16.58 -23.12 7.95
CA VAL A 79 17.43 -22.05 8.46
C VAL A 79 18.85 -22.37 8.10
N LYS A 80 19.49 -21.44 7.41
CA LYS A 80 20.93 -21.43 7.16
C LYS A 80 21.60 -20.44 8.08
N TYR A 81 22.54 -20.91 8.86
CA TYR A 81 23.36 -20.07 9.70
C TYR A 81 24.79 -20.56 9.67
N LYS A 82 25.73 -19.66 9.95
CA LYS A 82 27.13 -20.04 10.12
C LYS A 82 27.37 -20.27 11.60
N GLY A 83 27.76 -21.48 11.98
CA GLY A 83 28.10 -21.81 13.36
C GLY A 83 29.45 -21.21 13.77
N ASP A 84 29.76 -21.26 15.06
CA ASP A 84 31.02 -20.73 15.63
C ASP A 84 32.27 -21.43 15.06
N SER A 85 32.11 -22.65 14.54
CA SER A 85 33.15 -23.40 13.81
C SER A 85 33.41 -22.86 12.39
N GLY A 86 32.65 -21.87 11.94
CA GLY A 86 32.72 -21.31 10.59
C GLY A 86 32.04 -22.15 9.52
N ALA A 87 31.47 -23.31 9.86
CA ALA A 87 30.69 -24.14 8.95
C ALA A 87 29.27 -23.56 8.75
N THR A 88 28.80 -23.57 7.51
CA THR A 88 27.39 -23.27 7.19
C THR A 88 26.55 -24.49 7.51
N GLN A 89 25.60 -24.34 8.42
CA GLN A 89 24.64 -25.37 8.80
C GLN A 89 23.27 -25.00 8.22
N GLU A 90 22.57 -26.00 7.67
CA GLU A 90 21.19 -25.87 7.20
C GLU A 90 20.33 -26.88 7.96
N ASP A 91 19.44 -26.37 8.80
CA ASP A 91 18.51 -27.20 9.56
C ASP A 91 17.07 -26.89 9.14
N THR A 92 16.30 -27.94 8.91
CA THR A 92 14.85 -27.81 8.70
C THR A 92 14.19 -27.78 10.06
N MET A 93 13.44 -26.74 10.34
CA MET A 93 12.81 -26.54 11.64
C MET A 93 11.42 -25.98 11.50
N THR A 94 10.57 -26.32 12.46
CA THR A 94 9.21 -25.78 12.57
C THR A 94 9.26 -24.30 12.96
N LYS A 95 8.14 -23.60 12.79
CA LYS A 95 8.01 -22.18 13.19
C LYS A 95 8.35 -21.96 14.67
N ALA A 96 7.91 -22.86 15.54
CA ALA A 96 8.16 -22.75 16.98
C ALA A 96 9.66 -22.91 17.33
N GLU A 97 10.34 -23.83 16.66
CA GLU A 97 11.78 -24.04 16.82
C GLU A 97 12.57 -22.85 16.29
N LEU A 98 12.20 -22.34 15.10
CA LEU A 98 12.76 -21.12 14.51
C LEU A 98 12.66 -19.94 15.47
N ASP A 99 11.49 -19.74 16.07
CA ASP A 99 11.25 -18.65 17.01
C ASP A 99 12.18 -18.73 18.22
N SER A 100 12.35 -19.93 18.78
CA SER A 100 13.24 -20.16 19.94
C SER A 100 14.72 -19.94 19.57
N PHE A 101 15.11 -20.40 18.39
CA PHE A 101 16.46 -20.30 17.87
C PHE A 101 16.87 -18.85 17.61
N ILE A 102 15.99 -18.07 16.97
CA ILE A 102 16.25 -16.66 16.69
C ILE A 102 16.29 -15.86 17.99
N SER A 103 15.40 -16.15 18.94
CA SER A 103 15.39 -15.45 20.23
C SER A 103 16.68 -15.67 21.02
N ALA A 104 17.21 -16.90 21.04
CA ALA A 104 18.49 -17.22 21.67
C ALA A 104 19.65 -16.48 20.98
N ARG A 105 19.70 -16.51 19.65
CA ARG A 105 20.75 -15.82 18.87
C ARG A 105 20.71 -14.30 19.02
N GLN A 106 19.53 -13.69 19.06
CA GLN A 106 19.41 -12.24 19.25
C GLN A 106 19.78 -11.81 20.68
N ALA A 107 19.71 -12.70 21.67
CA ALA A 107 20.23 -12.43 23.00
C ALA A 107 21.77 -12.35 23.01
N ASP A 108 22.44 -13.23 22.27
CA ASP A 108 23.91 -13.26 22.16
C ASP A 108 24.45 -12.21 21.17
N HIS A 109 23.72 -11.96 20.08
CA HIS A 109 24.09 -11.04 19.00
C HIS A 109 22.92 -10.12 18.61
N PRO A 110 22.66 -9.04 19.38
CA PRO A 110 21.49 -8.18 19.19
C PRO A 110 21.39 -7.48 17.83
N ASP A 111 22.52 -7.30 17.16
CA ASP A 111 22.61 -6.62 15.87
C ASP A 111 22.70 -7.60 14.68
N GLN A 112 22.64 -8.92 14.94
CA GLN A 112 22.73 -9.93 13.88
C GLN A 112 21.54 -9.80 12.90
N PRO A 113 21.81 -9.68 11.59
CA PRO A 113 20.78 -9.53 10.59
C PRO A 113 20.14 -10.88 10.28
N VAL A 114 18.82 -10.87 10.16
CA VAL A 114 18.05 -12.03 9.69
C VAL A 114 17.57 -11.76 8.28
N VAL A 115 17.81 -12.69 7.38
CA VAL A 115 17.44 -12.56 5.97
C VAL A 115 16.41 -13.62 5.64
N ILE A 116 15.24 -13.20 5.18
CA ILE A 116 14.20 -14.10 4.71
C ILE A 116 14.48 -14.39 3.24
N ALA A 117 14.70 -15.64 2.90
CA ALA A 117 14.79 -16.11 1.53
C ALA A 117 13.47 -16.78 1.15
N ALA A 118 12.78 -16.28 0.13
CA ALA A 118 11.52 -16.85 -0.33
C ALA A 118 11.53 -17.11 -1.83
N ASP A 119 10.92 -18.21 -2.25
CA ASP A 119 10.64 -18.45 -3.67
C ASP A 119 9.60 -17.45 -4.18
N LYS A 120 9.70 -17.07 -5.46
CA LYS A 120 8.74 -16.14 -6.13
C LYS A 120 7.27 -16.59 -6.02
N THR A 121 7.04 -17.89 -5.81
CA THR A 121 5.71 -18.50 -5.73
C THR A 121 5.09 -18.43 -4.33
N VAL A 122 5.86 -18.05 -3.31
CA VAL A 122 5.38 -17.90 -1.93
C VAL A 122 4.45 -16.70 -1.84
N GLN A 123 3.30 -16.88 -1.20
CA GLN A 123 2.36 -15.79 -0.97
C GLN A 123 3.02 -14.69 -0.14
N TYR A 124 2.92 -13.45 -0.62
CA TYR A 124 3.47 -12.27 0.05
C TYR A 124 3.05 -12.18 1.53
N ASP A 125 1.80 -12.56 1.83
CA ASP A 125 1.25 -12.57 3.18
C ASP A 125 2.03 -13.49 4.15
N ALA A 126 2.50 -14.65 3.67
CA ALA A 126 3.32 -15.56 4.48
C ALA A 126 4.67 -14.91 4.84
N VAL A 127 5.27 -14.18 3.90
CA VAL A 127 6.53 -13.46 4.12
C VAL A 127 6.34 -12.32 5.12
N MET A 128 5.25 -11.55 5.00
CA MET A 128 4.90 -10.46 5.92
C MET A 128 4.64 -10.94 7.34
N THR A 129 3.97 -12.10 7.48
CA THR A 129 3.72 -12.73 8.78
C THR A 129 5.04 -13.05 9.47
N VAL A 130 5.96 -13.73 8.77
CA VAL A 130 7.29 -14.07 9.32
C VAL A 130 8.09 -12.82 9.65
N MET A 131 8.08 -11.80 8.79
CA MET A 131 8.79 -10.54 9.06
C MET A 131 8.26 -9.82 10.31
N SER A 132 6.94 -9.78 10.48
CA SER A 132 6.29 -9.18 11.65
C SER A 132 6.65 -9.95 12.92
N ASP A 133 6.67 -11.28 12.82
CA ASP A 133 7.10 -12.16 13.88
C ASP A 133 8.55 -11.90 14.33
N LEU A 134 9.47 -11.77 13.38
CA LEU A 134 10.88 -11.46 13.67
C LEU A 134 11.03 -10.09 14.35
N LYS A 135 10.32 -9.08 13.85
CA LYS A 135 10.36 -7.72 14.41
C LYS A 135 9.79 -7.66 15.83
N ALA A 136 8.69 -8.36 16.09
CA ALA A 136 8.09 -8.45 17.43
C ALA A 136 9.05 -9.07 18.46
N ARG A 137 9.98 -9.91 18.00
CA ARG A 137 10.99 -10.59 18.83
C ARG A 137 12.31 -9.83 18.95
N GLY A 138 12.35 -8.57 18.50
CA GLY A 138 13.52 -7.69 18.68
C GLY A 138 14.59 -7.79 17.60
N VAL A 139 14.31 -8.45 16.46
CA VAL A 139 15.22 -8.41 15.31
C VAL A 139 15.23 -7.00 14.71
N LYS A 140 16.37 -6.31 14.87
CA LYS A 140 16.53 -4.92 14.40
C LYS A 140 16.67 -4.83 12.88
N ARG A 141 17.28 -5.84 12.26
CA ARG A 141 17.64 -5.85 10.85
C ARG A 141 17.08 -7.08 10.17
N VAL A 142 16.02 -6.88 9.37
CA VAL A 142 15.42 -7.93 8.55
C VAL A 142 15.62 -7.58 7.08
N GLY A 143 16.22 -8.50 6.31
CA GLY A 143 16.37 -8.39 4.86
C GLY A 143 15.50 -9.41 4.12
N LEU A 144 15.18 -9.12 2.87
CA LEU A 144 14.50 -10.08 1.98
C LEU A 144 15.43 -10.45 0.80
N LEU A 145 15.52 -11.74 0.51
CA LEU A 145 16.10 -12.30 -0.69
C LEU A 145 15.02 -13.03 -1.48
N VAL A 146 14.74 -12.56 -2.69
CA VAL A 146 13.84 -13.27 -3.60
C VAL A 146 14.68 -14.19 -4.47
N LYS A 147 14.48 -15.50 -4.33
CA LYS A 147 15.16 -16.47 -5.19
C LYS A 147 14.39 -16.54 -6.51
N SER A 148 14.99 -16.05 -7.60
CA SER A 148 14.53 -16.45 -8.93
C SER A 148 15.02 -17.88 -9.13
N GLN A 149 14.08 -18.82 -9.22
CA GLN A 149 14.31 -20.06 -9.97
C GLN A 149 14.84 -19.71 -11.36
#